data_AF-A0A226MH65-F1
#
_entry.id   AF-A0A226MH65-F1
#
_cell.length_a   1.000
_cell.length_b   1.000
_cell.length_c   1.000
_cell.angle_alpha   90.00
_cell.angle_beta   90.00
_cell.angle_gamma   90.00
#
_symmetry.space_group_name_H-M   'P 1'
#
loop_
_entity.id
_entity.type
_entity.pdbx_description
1 polymer ?
#
loop_
_entity_poly.entity_id
_entity_poly.type
_entity_poly.pdbx_seq_one_letter_code
_entity_poly.pdbx_strand_id
1 'polypeptide(L)'
;MRLLAALMVTTAWSYGFAQETPIQSPVSVTMSQGNTDLKCHFKDFSGDFDNTVIHWYQQKENEAPVRMIYFSSGTVQVDGSFQRQR
;
A
#
# COMPACT_ATOMS: atom_id res chain seq x y z
N MET A 1 -23.41 37.11 12.22
CA MET A 1 -24.04 35.87 12.73
C MET A 1 -24.35 34.82 11.66
N ARG A 2 -24.72 35.16 10.41
CA ARG A 2 -25.05 34.15 9.37
C ARG A 2 -23.85 33.44 8.72
N LEU A 3 -22.68 34.07 8.68
CA LEU A 3 -21.43 33.48 8.17
C LEU A 3 -20.89 32.35 9.05
N LEU A 4 -21.01 32.48 10.39
CA LEU A 4 -20.62 31.44 11.33
C LEU A 4 -21.49 30.18 11.20
N ALA A 5 -22.80 30.35 11.03
CA ALA A 5 -23.70 29.23 10.79
C ALA A 5 -23.39 28.49 9.47
N ALA A 6 -23.05 29.23 8.41
CA ALA A 6 -22.68 28.65 7.12
C ALA A 6 -21.35 27.85 7.18
N LEU A 7 -20.34 28.32 7.92
CA LEU A 7 -19.07 27.61 8.07
C LEU A 7 -19.24 26.25 8.79
N MET A 8 -20.11 26.18 9.81
CA MET A 8 -20.32 24.97 10.59
C MET A 8 -21.06 23.87 9.81
N VAL A 9 -21.85 24.23 8.78
CA VAL A 9 -22.52 23.25 7.91
C VAL A 9 -21.52 22.59 6.96
N THR A 10 -20.49 23.29 6.52
CA THR A 10 -19.51 22.75 5.54
C THR A 10 -18.53 21.74 6.12
N THR A 11 -18.27 21.76 7.42
CA THR A 11 -17.34 20.82 8.08
C THR A 11 -17.98 19.48 8.45
N ALA A 12 -19.31 19.37 8.40
CA ALA A 12 -20.03 18.15 8.76
C ALA A 12 -20.05 17.07 7.64
N TRP A 13 -19.53 17.38 6.44
CA TRP A 13 -19.58 16.47 5.27
C TRP A 13 -18.23 15.98 4.76
N SER A 14 -17.13 16.29 5.45
CA SER A 14 -15.85 15.65 5.13
C SER A 14 -15.80 14.26 5.74
N TYR A 15 -16.41 13.27 5.07
CA TYR A 15 -16.14 11.86 5.31
C TYR A 15 -14.76 11.53 4.74
N GLY A 16 -13.73 11.56 5.57
CA GLY A 16 -12.46 10.94 5.24
C GLY A 16 -12.59 9.42 5.40
N PHE A 17 -12.50 8.66 4.32
CA PHE A 17 -12.23 7.23 4.44
C PHE A 17 -10.81 7.10 5.00
N ALA A 18 -10.68 6.61 6.23
CA ALA A 18 -9.38 6.20 6.74
C ALA A 18 -8.88 5.03 5.87
N GLN A 19 -7.96 5.31 4.96
CA GLN A 19 -7.32 4.28 4.15
C GLN A 19 -6.34 3.52 5.06
N GLU A 20 -6.57 2.21 5.18
CA GLU A 20 -5.65 1.31 5.86
C GLU A 20 -4.26 1.41 5.18
N THR A 21 -3.25 1.87 5.92
CA THR A 21 -1.96 2.26 5.33
C THR A 21 -0.96 1.11 5.47
N PRO A 22 -0.50 0.50 4.37
CA PRO A 22 0.50 -0.56 4.43
C PRO A 22 1.85 -0.02 4.90
N ILE A 23 2.45 -0.68 5.88
CA ILE A 23 3.77 -0.40 6.43
C ILE A 23 4.72 -1.50 5.98
N GLN A 24 5.71 -1.12 5.17
CA GLN A 24 6.78 -2.02 4.75
C GLN A 24 7.88 -2.12 5.82
N SER A 25 8.35 -3.33 6.10
CA SER A 25 9.53 -3.57 6.94
C SER A 25 10.41 -4.69 6.37
N PRO A 26 11.75 -4.62 6.49
CA PRO A 26 12.52 -3.47 6.95
C PRO A 26 12.41 -2.28 5.98
N VAL A 27 12.72 -1.07 6.47
CA VAL A 27 12.69 0.16 5.66
C VAL A 27 13.85 0.19 4.66
N SER A 28 14.98 -0.42 4.99
CA SER A 28 16.13 -0.55 4.10
C SER A 28 16.85 -1.87 4.31
N VAL A 29 17.44 -2.38 3.22
CA VAL A 29 18.29 -3.57 3.22
C VAL A 29 19.49 -3.26 2.35
N THR A 30 20.69 -3.53 2.85
CA THR A 30 21.93 -3.48 2.07
C THR A 30 22.55 -4.87 2.08
N MET A 31 22.75 -5.45 0.91
CA MET A 31 23.33 -6.79 0.78
C MET A 31 24.09 -6.94 -0.54
N SER A 32 25.15 -7.75 -0.55
CA SER A 32 25.96 -8.02 -1.74
C SER A 32 25.31 -9.03 -2.69
N GLN A 33 24.74 -10.13 -2.16
CA GLN A 33 24.01 -11.14 -2.93
C GLN A 33 23.13 -12.00 -2.02
N GLY A 34 22.03 -12.53 -2.55
CA GLY A 34 21.14 -13.50 -1.89
C GLY A 34 19.69 -13.03 -1.83
N ASN A 35 18.93 -13.54 -0.85
CA ASN A 35 17.51 -13.26 -0.69
C ASN A 35 17.25 -12.40 0.57
N THR A 36 16.19 -11.59 0.53
CA THR A 36 15.70 -10.84 1.67
C THR A 36 14.18 -10.89 1.74
N ASP A 37 13.65 -10.85 2.95
CA ASP A 37 12.21 -10.88 3.20
C ASP A 37 11.72 -9.47 3.53
N LEU A 38 10.85 -8.95 2.67
CA LEU A 38 10.09 -7.73 2.93
C LEU A 38 8.69 -8.12 3.43
N LYS A 39 8.25 -7.46 4.49
CA LYS A 39 6.95 -7.66 5.13
C LYS A 39 6.09 -6.42 4.98
N CYS A 40 4.81 -6.61 4.72
CA CYS A 40 3.79 -5.56 4.74
C CYS A 40 2.88 -5.81 5.94
N HIS A 41 2.76 -4.80 6.80
CA HIS A 41 1.91 -4.82 7.98
C HIS A 41 0.89 -3.69 7.89
N PHE A 42 -0.30 -3.92 8.43
CA PHE A 42 -1.39 -2.95 8.48
C PHE A 42 -1.65 -2.64 9.95
N LYS A 43 -1.62 -1.35 10.30
CA LYS A 43 -1.68 -0.93 11.70
C LYS A 43 -3.14 -0.70 12.06
N ASP A 44 -3.57 -1.30 13.17
CA ASP A 44 -4.94 -1.16 13.67
C ASP A 44 -6.00 -1.80 12.74
N PHE A 45 -5.56 -2.68 11.82
CA PHE A 45 -6.43 -3.48 10.97
C PHE A 45 -7.06 -4.64 11.75
N SER A 46 -8.40 -4.69 11.77
CA SER A 46 -9.19 -5.72 12.46
C SER A 46 -10.12 -6.51 11.53
N GLY A 47 -10.03 -6.27 10.20
CA GLY A 47 -10.82 -6.96 9.19
C GLY A 47 -10.14 -8.21 8.63
N ASP A 48 -10.76 -8.81 7.62
CA ASP A 48 -10.13 -9.81 6.75
C ASP A 48 -9.61 -9.16 5.46
N PHE A 49 -8.67 -9.85 4.80
CA PHE A 49 -8.14 -9.42 3.50
C PHE A 49 -8.86 -10.07 2.32
N ASP A 50 -10.03 -10.70 2.51
CA ASP A 50 -10.66 -11.55 1.48
C ASP A 50 -11.05 -10.74 0.23
N ASN A 51 -11.42 -9.47 0.43
CA ASN A 51 -11.74 -8.52 -0.63
C ASN A 51 -10.68 -7.41 -0.80
N THR A 52 -9.53 -7.55 -0.15
CA THR A 52 -8.45 -6.55 -0.24
C THR A 52 -7.43 -6.99 -1.30
N VAL A 53 -7.09 -6.05 -2.20
CA VAL A 53 -6.02 -6.26 -3.17
C VAL A 53 -4.76 -5.57 -2.67
N ILE A 54 -3.70 -6.33 -2.41
CA ILE A 54 -2.42 -5.80 -1.95
C ILE A 54 -1.44 -5.87 -3.11
N HIS A 55 -0.89 -4.72 -3.51
CA HIS A 55 0.06 -4.62 -4.61
C HIS A 55 1.48 -4.35 -4.10
N TRP A 56 2.46 -5.04 -4.67
CA TRP A 56 3.87 -4.74 -4.44
C TRP A 56 4.50 -4.17 -5.71
N TYR A 57 5.14 -3.01 -5.58
CA TYR A 57 5.84 -2.34 -6.65
C TYR A 57 7.35 -2.31 -6.37
N GLN A 58 8.15 -2.45 -7.41
CA GLN A 58 9.57 -2.11 -7.38
C GLN A 58 9.77 -0.81 -8.12
N GLN A 59 10.48 0.11 -7.49
CA GLN A 59 10.99 1.30 -8.13
C GLN A 59 12.51 1.25 -8.11
N LYS A 60 13.12 1.29 -9.29
CA LYS A 60 14.57 1.49 -9.43
C LYS A 60 14.86 2.98 -9.51
N GLU A 61 16.10 3.34 -9.21
CA GLU A 61 16.53 4.73 -9.29
C GLU A 61 16.24 5.31 -10.67
N ASN A 62 15.55 6.46 -10.72
CA ASN A 62 15.13 7.15 -11.94
C ASN A 62 14.16 6.38 -12.86
N GLU A 63 13.57 5.27 -12.41
CA GLU A 63 12.54 4.53 -13.14
C GLU A 63 11.14 4.73 -12.53
N ALA A 64 10.12 4.50 -13.35
CA ALA A 64 8.74 4.43 -12.86
C ALA A 64 8.52 3.17 -12.01
N PRO A 65 7.64 3.20 -10.99
CA PRO A 65 7.26 2.00 -10.27
C PRO A 65 6.65 0.94 -11.20
N VAL A 66 7.13 -0.31 -11.08
CA VAL A 66 6.62 -1.47 -11.83
C VAL A 66 6.05 -2.47 -10.84
N ARG A 67 4.84 -2.97 -11.08
CA ARG A 67 4.21 -3.97 -10.22
C ARG A 67 4.94 -5.31 -10.37
N MET A 68 5.34 -5.90 -9.26
CA MET A 68 6.00 -7.21 -9.22
C MET A 68 4.99 -8.33 -9.00
N ILE A 69 4.16 -8.16 -7.96
CA ILE A 69 3.18 -9.13 -7.50
C ILE A 69 1.93 -8.41 -6.99
N TYR A 70 0.80 -9.11 -7.00
CA TYR A 70 -0.36 -8.70 -6.22
C TYR A 70 -1.01 -9.90 -5.53
N PHE A 71 -1.61 -9.62 -4.39
CA PHE A 71 -2.43 -10.54 -3.62
C PHE A 71 -3.89 -10.14 -3.78
N SER A 72 -4.77 -11.10 -4.06
CA SER A 72 -6.21 -10.89 -4.13
C SER A 72 -6.91 -12.17 -3.72
N SER A 73 -7.86 -12.07 -2.79
CA SER A 73 -8.73 -13.18 -2.35
C SER A 73 -7.96 -14.47 -2.05
N GLY A 74 -6.94 -14.37 -1.18
CA GLY A 74 -6.12 -15.51 -0.76
C GLY A 74 -5.07 -15.97 -1.78
N THR A 75 -5.03 -15.39 -2.98
CA THR A 75 -4.16 -15.84 -4.07
C THR A 75 -3.08 -14.81 -4.39
N VAL A 76 -1.84 -15.27 -4.60
CA VAL A 76 -0.73 -14.46 -5.08
C VAL A 76 -0.57 -14.61 -6.59
N GLN A 77 -0.40 -13.49 -7.27
CA GLN A 77 -0.18 -13.41 -8.71
C GLN A 77 1.12 -12.66 -8.98
N VAL A 78 1.96 -13.21 -9.86
CA VAL A 78 3.22 -12.59 -10.30
C VAL A 78 3.01 -11.92 -11.64
N ASP A 79 3.42 -10.66 -11.77
CA ASP A 79 3.27 -9.94 -13.03
C ASP A 79 4.28 -10.46 -14.06
N GLY A 80 3.85 -10.63 -15.32
CA GLY A 80 4.68 -11.26 -16.36
C GLY A 80 5.93 -10.45 -16.71
N SER A 81 5.88 -9.14 -16.48
CA SER A 81 7.03 -8.23 -16.65
C SER A 81 8.09 -8.40 -15.56
N PHE A 82 7.79 -9.08 -14.46
CA PHE A 82 8.72 -9.24 -13.36
C PHE A 82 9.61 -10.48 -13.54
N GLN A 83 10.92 -10.25 -13.65
CA GLN A 83 11.94 -11.30 -13.77
C GLN A 83 12.75 -11.38 -12.48
N ARG A 84 12.81 -12.57 -11.87
CA ARG A 84 13.55 -12.80 -10.61
C ARG A 84 15.05 -12.57 -10.72
N GLN A 85 15.61 -12.63 -11.92
CA GLN A 85 17.05 -12.49 -12.15
C GLN A 85 17.27 -11.48 -13.26
N ARG A 86 17.87 -10.35 -12.90
CA ARG A 86 18.52 -9.43 -13.83
C ARG A 86 19.83 -8.98 -13.21
#